data_AF-A0A9R0NQY3-F1
#
_entry.id   AF-A0A9R0NQY3-F1
#
_cell.length_a   1.000
_cell.length_b   1.000
_cell.length_c   1.000
_cell.angle_alpha   90.00
_cell.angle_beta   90.00
_cell.angle_gamma   90.00
#
_symmetry.space_group_name_H-M   'P 1'
#
loop_
_entity.id
_entity.type
_entity.pdbx_description
1 polymer ?
#
loop_
_entity_poly.entity_id
_entity_poly.type
_entity_poly.pdbx_seq_one_letter_code
_entity_poly.pdbx_strand_id
1 'polypeptide(L)' 'MSKDAVNMSPNKKEDLPAVGQVQFLTVAEVATLMRVSKMTVYRLVHSGELPAVRVGKSFRVPEKAVHEYLQGAYYDVG' A
#
# COMPACT_ATOMS: atom_id res chain seq x y z
N MET A 1 36.25 13.67 37.46
CA MET A 1 35.14 14.63 37.26
C MET A 1 34.57 14.32 35.88
N SER A 2 33.61 13.40 35.82
CA SER A 2 32.15 13.67 35.88
C SER A 2 31.63 14.02 34.48
N LYS A 3 30.89 13.10 33.85
CA LYS A 3 29.41 13.09 33.73
C LYS A 3 29.05 13.67 32.35
N ASP A 4 28.26 13.07 31.46
CA ASP A 4 27.08 12.24 31.66
C ASP A 4 26.89 11.25 30.49
N ALA A 5 26.23 10.14 30.83
CA ALA A 5 25.61 9.24 29.89
C ALA A 5 24.40 9.93 29.23
N VAL A 6 24.28 9.81 27.91
CA VAL A 6 22.97 9.70 27.27
C VAL A 6 23.02 8.52 26.31
N ASN A 7 22.79 7.36 26.90
CA ASN A 7 22.22 6.23 26.22
C ASN A 7 20.82 6.64 25.70
N MET A 8 20.68 6.78 24.39
CA MET A 8 19.39 6.73 23.72
C MET A 8 19.60 6.19 22.31
N SER A 9 19.70 4.86 22.23
CA SER A 9 19.19 4.19 21.04
C SER A 9 17.67 4.32 21.06
N PRO A 10 17.05 4.64 19.93
CA PRO A 10 16.02 3.78 19.43
C PRO A 10 16.61 3.07 18.23
N ASN A 11 16.90 1.80 18.45
CA ASN A 11 17.16 0.82 17.42
C ASN A 11 16.00 0.88 16.40
N LYS A 12 16.19 1.61 15.29
CA LYS A 12 15.21 1.74 14.19
C LYS A 12 15.21 0.44 13.37
N LYS A 13 14.81 -0.64 14.03
CA LYS A 13 14.20 -1.80 13.40
C LYS A 13 12.71 -1.49 13.37
N GLU A 14 12.03 -1.74 12.25
CA GLU A 14 10.67 -1.27 11.86
C GLU A 14 10.80 0.00 10.99
N ASP A 15 10.61 -0.02 9.67
CA ASP A 15 9.47 -0.56 8.92
C ASP A 15 9.88 -1.35 7.66
N LEU A 16 10.49 -2.52 7.82
CA LEU A 16 10.39 -3.53 6.76
C LEU A 16 9.19 -4.40 7.15
N PRO A 17 8.10 -4.43 6.37
CA PRO A 17 6.98 -5.29 6.71
C PRO A 17 7.52 -6.70 6.81
N ALA A 18 7.45 -7.28 8.01
CA ALA A 18 7.65 -8.70 8.19
C ALA A 18 6.78 -9.39 7.13
N VAL A 19 7.36 -10.32 6.38
CA VAL A 19 6.74 -10.96 5.21
C VAL A 19 5.35 -11.58 5.51
N GLY A 20 4.97 -11.70 6.80
CA GLY A 20 3.65 -12.09 7.27
C GLY A 20 2.60 -10.99 7.48
N GLN A 21 2.85 -9.70 7.18
CA GLN A 21 1.88 -8.61 7.45
C GLN A 21 1.48 -7.78 6.23
N VAL A 22 1.72 -8.28 5.00
CA VAL A 22 1.18 -7.61 3.81
C VAL A 22 -0.28 -8.03 3.64
N GLN A 23 -1.20 -7.10 3.91
CA GLN A 23 -2.63 -7.30 3.67
C GLN A 23 -2.94 -7.11 2.19
N PHE A 24 -3.61 -8.09 1.59
CA PHE A 24 -4.04 -8.07 0.20
C PHE A 24 -5.56 -7.93 0.12
N LEU A 25 -5.99 -7.06 -0.77
CA LEU A 25 -7.38 -6.82 -1.09
C LEU A 25 -7.75 -7.45 -2.44
N THR A 26 -8.98 -7.91 -2.56
CA THR A 26 -9.61 -8.27 -3.83
C THR A 26 -9.98 -7.01 -4.62
N VAL A 27 -10.17 -7.16 -5.93
CA VAL A 27 -10.68 -6.08 -6.79
C VAL A 27 -12.01 -5.50 -6.29
N ALA A 28 -12.87 -6.32 -5.68
CA ALA A 28 -14.17 -5.87 -5.16
C ALA A 28 -14.02 -5.00 -3.90
N GLU A 29 -13.11 -5.37 -3.00
CA GLU A 29 -12.80 -4.59 -1.80
C GLU A 29 -12.16 -3.25 -2.17
N VAL A 30 -11.21 -3.25 -3.11
CA VAL A 30 -10.61 -2.02 -3.64
C VAL A 30 -11.66 -1.10 -4.28
N ALA A 31 -12.55 -1.66 -5.10
CA ALA A 31 -13.63 -0.91 -5.73
C ALA A 31 -14.55 -0.24 -4.69
N THR A 32 -14.83 -0.96 -3.60
CA THR A 32 -15.64 -0.45 -2.48
C THR A 32 -14.91 0.68 -1.75
N LEU A 33 -13.64 0.47 -1.42
CA LEU A 33 -12.78 1.45 -0.73
C LEU A 33 -12.65 2.75 -1.54
N MET A 34 -12.35 2.63 -2.83
CA MET A 34 -12.16 3.77 -3.73
C MET A 34 -13.47 4.37 -4.26
N ARG A 35 -14.62 3.76 -3.96
CA ARG A 35 -15.96 4.14 -4.47
C ARG A 35 -16.03 4.20 -6.01
N VAL A 36 -15.44 3.23 -6.68
CA VAL A 36 -15.44 3.10 -8.15
C VAL A 36 -16.01 1.77 -8.60
N SER A 37 -16.24 1.62 -9.90
CA SER A 37 -16.62 0.32 -10.46
C SER A 37 -15.44 -0.67 -10.42
N LYS A 38 -15.73 -1.99 -10.37
CA LYS A 38 -14.70 -3.03 -10.57
C LYS A 38 -13.96 -2.87 -11.89
N MET A 39 -14.64 -2.38 -12.94
CA MET A 39 -14.04 -2.13 -14.24
C MET A 39 -12.95 -1.06 -14.15
N THR A 40 -13.19 0.00 -13.38
CA THR A 40 -12.18 1.05 -13.12
C THR A 40 -10.94 0.43 -12.46
N VAL A 41 -11.12 -0.38 -11.42
CA VAL A 41 -9.99 -1.06 -10.76
C VAL A 41 -9.25 -1.98 -11.73
N TYR A 42 -9.96 -2.76 -12.56
CA TYR A 42 -9.31 -3.58 -13.59
C TYR A 42 -8.50 -2.73 -14.57
N ARG A 43 -9.01 -1.59 -15.01
CA ARG A 43 -8.28 -0.68 -15.91
C ARG A 43 -6.99 -0.17 -15.27
N LEU A 44 -7.02 0.21 -14.00
CA LEU A 44 -5.82 0.65 -13.26
C LEU A 44 -4.79 -0.49 -13.13
N VAL A 45 -5.25 -1.72 -12.88
CA VAL A 45 -4.36 -2.89 -12.80
C VAL A 45 -3.74 -3.22 -14.17
N HIS A 46 -4.52 -3.17 -15.26
CA HIS A 46 -4.02 -3.51 -16.60
C HIS A 46 -3.14 -2.41 -17.20
N SER A 47 -3.36 -1.14 -16.83
CA SER A 47 -2.48 -0.03 -17.21
C SER A 47 -1.18 0.01 -16.40
N GLY A 48 -1.14 -0.69 -15.26
CA GLY A 48 0.00 -0.70 -14.35
C GLY A 48 -0.01 0.44 -13.33
N GLU A 49 -1.00 1.33 -13.38
CA GLU A 49 -1.18 2.43 -12.42
C GLU A 49 -1.47 1.92 -11.00
N LEU A 50 -2.11 0.75 -10.88
CA LEU A 50 -2.35 0.10 -9.60
C LEU A 50 -1.62 -1.26 -9.52
N PRO A 51 -0.53 -1.37 -8.74
CA PRO A 51 0.21 -2.61 -8.56
C PRO A 51 -0.67 -3.75 -8.04
N ALA A 52 -0.60 -4.91 -8.69
CA ALA A 52 -1.37 -6.10 -8.28
C ALA A 52 -0.62 -7.40 -8.57
N VAL A 53 -0.92 -8.42 -7.77
CA VAL A 53 -0.45 -9.80 -7.95
C VAL A 53 -1.59 -10.65 -8.49
N ARG A 54 -1.30 -11.50 -9.47
CA ARG A 54 -2.27 -12.48 -9.98
C ARG A 54 -2.23 -13.75 -9.14
N VAL A 55 -3.38 -14.13 -8.56
CA VAL A 55 -3.56 -15.35 -7.78
C VAL A 55 -4.66 -16.17 -8.44
N GLY A 56 -4.27 -17.22 -9.16
CA GLY A 56 -5.17 -17.98 -10.03
C GLY A 56 -5.80 -17.10 -11.12
N LYS A 57 -7.13 -17.02 -11.13
CA LYS A 57 -7.90 -16.22 -12.11
C LYS A 57 -8.21 -14.79 -11.64
N SER A 58 -7.79 -14.43 -10.43
CA SER A 58 -8.16 -13.16 -9.80
C SER A 58 -6.92 -12.34 -9.46
N PHE A 59 -7.08 -11.02 -9.36
CA PHE A 59 -6.05 -10.13 -8.86
C PHE A 59 -6.16 -9.92 -7.34
N ARG A 60 -5.03 -9.61 -6.74
CA ARG A 60 -4.86 -9.16 -5.37
C ARG A 60 -4.03 -7.89 -5.36
N VAL A 61 -4.53 -6.87 -4.70
CA VAL A 61 -3.89 -5.56 -4.62
C VAL A 61 -3.34 -5.41 -3.20
N PRO A 62 -2.05 -5.14 -2.99
CA PRO A 62 -1.53 -4.78 -1.68
C PRO A 62 -2.28 -3.55 -1.16
N GLU A 63 -2.77 -3.59 0.07
CA GLU A 63 -3.52 -2.47 0.66
C GLU A 63 -2.71 -1.16 0.62
N LYS A 64 -1.40 -1.25 0.88
CA LYS A 64 -0.47 -0.12 0.78
C LYS A 64 -0.48 0.54 -0.60
N ALA A 65 -0.53 -0.25 -1.67
CA ALA A 65 -0.55 0.28 -3.05
C ALA A 65 -1.83 1.09 -3.35
N VAL A 66 -2.97 0.70 -2.77
CA VAL A 66 -4.22 1.47 -2.89
C VAL A 66 -4.08 2.83 -2.21
N HIS A 67 -3.51 2.85 -1.00
CA HIS A 67 -3.30 4.08 -0.25
C HIS A 67 -2.31 5.02 -0.98
N GLU A 68 -1.21 4.48 -1.49
CA GLU A 68 -0.22 5.25 -2.28
C GLU A 68 -0.85 5.83 -3.56
N TYR A 69 -1.64 5.04 -4.28
CA TYR A 69 -2.36 5.52 -5.46
C TYR A 69 -3.29 6.69 -5.14
N LEU A 70 -4.09 6.57 -4.06
CA LEU A 70 -5.01 7.64 -3.65
C LEU A 70 -4.25 8.90 -3.22
N GLN A 71 -3.16 8.76 -2.47
CA GLN A 71 -2.33 9.89 -2.06
C GLN A 71 -1.72 10.63 -3.26
N GLY A 72 -1.23 9.91 -4.27
CA GLY A 72 -0.72 10.52 -5.50
C GLY A 72 -1.80 11.24 -6.31
N ALA A 73 -3.00 10.67 -6.39
CA ALA A 73 -4.12 11.23 -7.15
C ALA A 73 -4.64 12.57 -6.61
N TYR A 74 -4.44 12.88 -5.32
CA TYR A 74 -4.84 14.17 -4.75
C TYR A 74 -4.03 15.36 -5.29
N TYR A 75 -2.87 15.12 -5.90
CA TYR A 75 -1.99 16.19 -6.39
C TYR A 75 -2.12 16.49 -7.89
N ASP A 76 -2.80 15.63 -8.67
CA ASP A 76 -2.83 15.68 -10.14
C ASP A 76 -4.07 16.37 -10.72
N VAL A 77 -4.76 17.16 -9.91
CA VAL A 77 -5.90 18.01 -10.33
C VAL A 77 -5.52 19.49 -10.19
N GLY A 78 -4.53 19.91 -10.97
CA GLY A 78 -4.14 21.31 -11.21
C GLY A 78 -4.66 21.82 -12.53
#